data_AF-A0A8T7B531-F1
#
_entry.id   AF-A0A8T7B531-F1
#
_cell.length_a   1.000
_cell.length_b   1.000
_cell.length_c   1.000
_cell.angle_alpha   90.00
_cell.angle_beta   90.00
_cell.angle_gamma   90.00
#
_symmetry.space_group_name_H-M   'P 1'
#
loop_
_entity.id
_entity.type
_entity.pdbx_description
1 polymer ?
#
loop_
_entity_poly.entity_id
_entity_poly.type
_entity_poly.pdbx_seq_one_letter_code
_entity_poly.pdbx_strand_id
1 'polypeptide(L)'
;MQQGSAPRLALAATPDALDRAIRNATAWLDRNQDEQGFWVGMLESNQCMEAEWLLAMHVMGIEEDPKKPGLLQTILDAQREDGSWEVYYDAPTGDINSTVECYAALRAHGYAADHPA
;
A
#
# COMPACT_ATOMS: atom_id res chain seq x y z
N MET A 1 -28.86 -11.25 -2.08
CA MET A 1 -28.02 -11.27 -0.87
C MET A 1 -27.79 -9.84 -0.43
N GLN A 2 -27.89 -9.60 0.88
CA GLN A 2 -28.12 -8.29 1.49
C GLN A 2 -26.88 -7.39 1.37
N GLN A 3 -27.05 -6.17 0.86
CA GLN A 3 -26.06 -5.11 1.02
C GLN A 3 -26.13 -4.65 2.47
N GLY A 4 -25.15 -5.06 3.28
CA GLY A 4 -24.97 -4.54 4.63
C GLY A 4 -24.59 -3.06 4.53
N SER A 5 -25.55 -2.17 4.77
CA SER A 5 -25.28 -0.74 4.94
C SER A 5 -24.35 -0.59 6.14
N ALA A 6 -23.12 -0.13 5.89
CA ALA A 6 -22.22 0.29 6.96
C ALA A 6 -22.98 1.26 7.89
N PRO A 7 -22.88 1.10 9.22
CA PRO A 7 -23.60 1.97 10.13
C PRO A 7 -23.15 3.41 9.86
N ARG A 8 -24.06 4.25 9.36
CA ARG A 8 -23.87 5.69 9.39
C ARG A 8 -23.67 6.05 10.86
N LEU A 9 -22.45 6.38 11.23
CA LEU A 9 -22.14 6.98 12.53
C LEU A 9 -23.04 8.22 12.66
N ALA A 10 -24.14 8.08 13.39
CA ALA A 10 -24.94 9.19 13.84
C ALA A 10 -24.14 9.91 14.93
N LEU A 11 -23.13 10.67 14.52
CA LEU A 11 -22.39 11.57 15.38
C LEU A 11 -23.28 12.79 15.63
N ALA A 12 -24.14 12.71 16.64
CA ALA A 12 -24.53 13.91 17.37
C ALA A 12 -23.32 14.36 18.21
N ALA A 13 -22.25 14.81 17.53
CA ALA A 13 -21.11 15.39 18.20
C ALA A 13 -21.60 16.67 18.88
N THR A 14 -21.55 16.70 20.22
CA THR A 14 -21.74 17.96 20.93
C THR A 14 -20.70 18.98 20.43
N PRO A 15 -21.03 20.28 20.38
CA PRO A 15 -20.07 21.32 19.98
C PRO A 15 -18.71 21.18 20.68
N ASP A 16 -18.73 20.87 21.98
CA ASP A 16 -17.51 20.64 22.77
C ASP A 16 -16.66 19.45 22.27
N ALA A 17 -17.29 18.37 21.82
CA ALA A 17 -16.59 17.20 21.28
C ALA A 17 -15.95 17.51 19.93
N LEU A 18 -16.65 18.24 19.08
CA LEU A 18 -16.13 18.70 17.79
C LEU A 18 -14.93 19.64 17.99
N ASP A 19 -15.07 20.62 18.88
CA ASP A 19 -14.00 21.58 19.18
C ASP A 19 -12.74 20.89 19.74
N ARG A 20 -12.93 19.88 20.59
CA ARG A 20 -11.81 19.06 21.07
C ARG A 20 -11.14 18.27 19.93
N ALA A 21 -11.92 17.67 19.04
CA ALA A 21 -11.38 16.92 17.90
C ALA A 21 -10.57 17.84 16.97
N ILE A 22 -11.09 19.03 16.66
CA ILE A 22 -10.41 20.03 15.84
C ILE A 22 -9.08 20.43 16.51
N ARG A 23 -9.09 20.82 17.80
CA ARG A 23 -7.86 21.19 18.52
C ARG A 23 -6.82 20.08 18.52
N ASN A 24 -7.25 18.83 18.71
CA ASN A 24 -6.32 17.71 18.73
C ASN A 24 -5.72 17.43 17.35
N ALA A 25 -6.53 17.49 16.29
CA ALA A 25 -6.08 17.29 14.92
C ALA A 25 -5.13 18.41 14.45
N THR A 26 -5.45 19.68 14.73
CA THR A 26 -4.57 20.81 14.39
C THR A 26 -3.26 20.75 15.17
N ALA A 27 -3.30 20.44 16.46
CA ALA A 27 -2.08 20.27 17.25
C ALA A 27 -1.25 19.08 16.77
N TRP A 28 -1.87 18.02 16.24
CA TRP A 28 -1.13 16.93 15.61
C TRP A 28 -0.47 17.38 14.31
N LEU A 29 -1.18 18.09 13.43
CA LEU A 29 -0.61 18.61 12.19
C LEU A 29 0.58 19.54 12.47
N ASP A 30 0.45 20.45 13.42
CA ASP A 30 1.51 21.38 13.84
C ASP A 30 2.77 20.63 14.33
N ARG A 31 2.59 19.60 15.18
CA ARG A 31 3.70 18.77 15.67
C ARG A 31 4.35 17.88 14.60
N ASN A 32 3.66 17.61 13.48
CA ASN A 32 4.17 16.75 12.40
C ASN A 32 4.54 17.55 11.15
N GLN A 33 4.58 18.88 11.23
CA GLN A 33 5.11 19.71 10.17
C GLN A 33 6.65 19.67 10.24
N ASP A 34 7.28 19.55 9.08
CA ASP A 34 8.73 19.69 8.94
C ASP A 34 9.17 21.12 9.29
N GLU A 35 10.40 21.30 9.78
CA GLU A 35 10.94 22.63 10.12
C GLU A 35 10.94 23.61 8.93
N GLN A 36 10.95 23.08 7.70
CA GLN A 36 10.86 23.87 6.47
C GLN A 36 9.42 24.25 6.07
N GLY A 37 8.41 23.77 6.80
CA GLY A 37 7.01 24.17 6.66
C GLY A 37 6.12 23.26 5.79
N PHE A 38 6.60 22.08 5.39
CA PHE A 38 5.78 21.10 4.64
C PHE A 38 5.39 19.89 5.50
N TRP A 39 4.51 19.03 4.99
CA TRP A 39 4.19 17.73 5.59
C TRP A 39 4.65 16.60 4.68
N VAL A 40 5.20 15.55 5.29
CA VAL A 40 5.59 14.32 4.60
C VAL A 40 4.73 13.19 5.13
N GLY A 41 4.03 12.52 4.22
CA GLY A 41 3.29 11.29 4.50
C GLY A 41 3.69 10.22 3.51
N MET A 42 3.51 8.96 3.90
CA MET A 42 3.63 7.86 2.96
C MET A 42 2.51 7.98 1.92
N LEU A 43 2.88 7.91 0.63
CA LEU A 43 1.93 7.83 -0.47
C LEU A 43 1.90 6.38 -0.95
N GLU A 44 0.91 5.63 -0.46
CA GLU A 44 0.71 4.23 -0.83
C GLU A 44 -0.16 4.12 -2.10
N SER A 45 0.12 3.10 -2.90
CA SER A 45 -0.53 2.75 -4.17
C SER A 45 -0.75 1.22 -4.19
N ASN A 46 -0.74 0.61 -5.38
CA ASN A 46 -0.51 -0.81 -5.59
C ASN A 46 1.00 -1.15 -5.66
N GLN A 47 1.29 -2.44 -5.80
CA GLN A 47 2.64 -3.00 -5.80
C GLN A 47 3.37 -2.93 -7.16
N CYS A 48 2.77 -2.25 -8.15
CA CYS A 48 3.38 -2.06 -9.46
C CYS A 48 4.72 -1.33 -9.37
N MET A 49 4.82 -0.30 -8.51
CA MET A 49 6.05 0.50 -8.41
C MET A 49 7.24 -0.34 -7.93
N GLU A 50 7.01 -1.20 -6.94
CA GLU A 50 8.00 -2.15 -6.41
C GLU A 50 8.36 -3.20 -7.46
N ALA A 51 7.35 -3.75 -8.15
CA ALA A 51 7.54 -4.76 -9.19
C ALA A 51 8.35 -4.21 -10.37
N GLU A 52 7.99 -3.04 -10.88
CA GLU A 52 8.69 -2.35 -11.96
C GLU A 52 10.13 -2.00 -11.57
N TRP A 53 10.37 -1.53 -10.33
CA TRP A 53 11.72 -1.27 -9.84
C TRP A 53 12.58 -2.53 -9.85
N LEU A 54 12.06 -3.64 -9.32
CA LEU A 54 12.74 -4.93 -9.33
C LEU A 54 13.03 -5.41 -10.76
N LEU A 55 12.04 -5.33 -11.65
CA LEU A 55 12.21 -5.69 -13.06
C LEU A 55 13.27 -4.82 -13.75
N ALA A 56 13.30 -3.52 -13.46
CA ALA A 56 14.32 -2.62 -13.98
C ALA A 56 15.72 -3.00 -13.49
N MET A 57 15.90 -3.33 -12.20
CA MET A 57 17.18 -3.80 -11.66
C MET A 57 17.61 -5.11 -12.33
N HIS A 58 16.68 -6.05 -12.51
CA HIS A 58 16.94 -7.31 -13.20
C HIS A 58 17.41 -7.09 -14.64
N VAL A 59 16.70 -6.25 -15.41
CA VAL A 59 17.04 -5.94 -16.81
C VAL A 59 18.40 -5.23 -16.92
N MET A 60 18.75 -4.38 -15.95
CA MET A 60 20.06 -3.71 -15.91
C MET A 60 21.20 -4.58 -15.38
N GLY A 61 20.91 -5.80 -14.89
CA GLY A 61 21.91 -6.67 -14.28
C GLY A 61 22.43 -6.17 -12.93
N ILE A 62 21.64 -5.37 -12.21
CA ILE A 62 21.97 -4.88 -10.87
C ILE A 62 21.44 -5.89 -9.85
N GLU A 63 22.34 -6.71 -9.31
CA GLU A 63 21.96 -7.78 -8.37
C GLU A 63 21.92 -7.30 -6.91
N GLU A 64 22.78 -6.35 -6.56
CA GLU A 64 23.03 -5.87 -5.19
C GLU A 64 22.32 -4.54 -4.90
N ASP A 65 21.00 -4.53 -5.02
CA ASP A 65 20.18 -3.40 -4.56
C ASP A 65 19.80 -3.59 -3.07
N PRO A 66 20.21 -2.68 -2.17
CA PRO A 66 19.85 -2.78 -0.75
C PRO A 66 18.35 -2.74 -0.48
N LYS A 67 17.52 -2.24 -1.42
CA LYS A 67 16.05 -2.22 -1.29
C LYS A 67 15.42 -3.56 -1.65
N LYS A 68 16.09 -4.39 -2.46
CA LYS A 68 15.52 -5.62 -3.05
C LYS A 68 14.81 -6.52 -2.03
N PRO A 69 15.36 -6.83 -0.84
CA PRO A 69 14.69 -7.69 0.12
C PRO A 69 13.37 -7.09 0.64
N GLY A 70 13.36 -5.78 0.90
CA GLY A 70 12.16 -5.08 1.37
C GLY A 70 11.07 -5.01 0.30
N LEU A 71 11.46 -4.73 -0.96
CA LEU A 71 10.51 -4.67 -2.08
C LEU A 71 9.87 -6.04 -2.35
N LEU A 72 10.67 -7.11 -2.33
CA LEU A 72 10.15 -8.48 -2.48
C LEU A 72 9.17 -8.83 -1.36
N GLN A 73 9.49 -8.48 -0.11
CA GLN A 73 8.59 -8.72 1.01
C GLN A 73 7.29 -7.93 0.88
N THR A 74 7.34 -6.64 0.51
CA THR A 74 6.14 -5.82 0.29
C THR A 74 5.24 -6.41 -0.79
N ILE A 75 5.81 -6.94 -1.88
CA ILE A 75 5.02 -7.62 -2.92
C ILE A 75 4.34 -8.87 -2.33
N LEU A 76 5.04 -9.70 -1.57
CA LEU A 76 4.46 -10.91 -0.96
C LEU A 76 3.37 -10.57 0.08
N ASP A 77 3.61 -9.58 0.93
CA ASP A 77 2.68 -9.16 1.99
C ASP A 77 1.34 -8.63 1.43
N ALA A 78 1.36 -8.09 0.22
CA ALA A 78 0.18 -7.57 -0.46
C ALA A 78 -0.58 -8.60 -1.29
N GLN A 79 -0.06 -9.83 -1.41
CA GLN A 79 -0.73 -10.87 -2.19
C GLN A 79 -2.02 -11.31 -1.51
N ARG A 80 -3.11 -11.37 -2.27
CA ARG A 80 -4.41 -11.88 -1.80
C ARG A 80 -4.39 -13.40 -1.65
N GLU A 81 -5.37 -13.93 -0.91
CA GLU A 81 -5.56 -15.38 -0.74
C GLU A 81 -5.76 -16.14 -2.07
N ASP A 82 -6.30 -15.48 -3.10
CA ASP A 82 -6.48 -16.06 -4.44
C ASP A 82 -5.23 -15.93 -5.33
N GLY A 83 -4.14 -15.37 -4.79
CA GLY A 83 -2.86 -15.19 -5.46
C GLY A 83 -2.74 -13.92 -6.30
N SER A 84 -3.78 -13.08 -6.36
CA SER A 84 -3.77 -11.82 -7.13
C SER A 84 -3.33 -10.61 -6.29
N TRP A 85 -3.08 -9.48 -6.95
CA TRP A 85 -2.79 -8.18 -6.32
C TRP A 85 -3.87 -7.15 -6.63
N GLU A 86 -4.06 -6.18 -5.75
CA GLU A 86 -5.10 -5.15 -5.86
C GLU A 86 -4.57 -3.87 -6.51
N VAL A 87 -5.46 -3.12 -7.17
CA VAL A 87 -5.14 -1.80 -7.74
C VAL A 87 -5.36 -0.64 -6.75
N TYR A 88 -6.12 -0.87 -5.69
CA TYR A 88 -6.32 0.06 -4.57
C TYR A 88 -6.69 -0.73 -3.31
N TYR A 89 -6.57 -0.10 -2.14
CA TYR A 89 -6.86 -0.70 -0.84
C TYR A 89 -8.29 -1.27 -0.73
N ASP A 90 -8.41 -2.55 -0.37
CA ASP A 90 -9.67 -3.29 -0.23
C ASP A 90 -10.44 -3.42 -1.55
N ALA A 91 -9.73 -3.58 -2.69
CA ALA A 91 -10.37 -3.85 -3.95
C ALA A 91 -11.17 -5.17 -3.88
N PRO A 92 -12.39 -5.22 -4.46
CA PRO A 92 -13.25 -6.41 -4.35
C PRO A 92 -12.65 -7.64 -5.05
N THR A 93 -11.81 -7.42 -6.06
CA THR A 93 -11.12 -8.44 -6.85
C THR A 93 -9.71 -7.98 -7.17
N GLY A 94 -8.82 -8.92 -7.50
CA GLY A 94 -7.51 -8.59 -8.04
C GLY A 94 -7.55 -7.84 -9.36
N ASP A 95 -6.47 -7.13 -9.65
CA ASP A 95 -6.19 -6.46 -10.90
C ASP A 95 -5.16 -7.24 -11.72
N ILE A 96 -5.41 -7.37 -13.01
CA ILE A 96 -4.56 -8.17 -13.90
C ILE A 96 -3.19 -7.53 -14.13
N ASN A 97 -3.10 -6.20 -14.21
CA ASN A 97 -1.82 -5.53 -14.48
C ASN A 97 -0.90 -5.68 -13.27
N SER A 98 -1.41 -5.33 -12.08
CA SER A 98 -0.65 -5.49 -10.84
C SER A 98 -0.24 -6.94 -10.61
N THR A 99 -1.14 -7.90 -10.87
CA THR A 99 -0.84 -9.32 -10.69
C THR A 99 0.27 -9.80 -11.63
N VAL A 100 0.23 -9.43 -12.91
CA VAL A 100 1.24 -9.87 -13.89
C VAL A 100 2.60 -9.27 -13.59
N GLU A 101 2.66 -7.99 -13.23
CA GLU A 101 3.91 -7.31 -12.88
C GLU A 101 4.54 -7.89 -11.62
N CYS A 102 3.76 -8.05 -10.54
CA CYS A 102 4.24 -8.63 -9.29
C CYS A 102 4.74 -10.06 -9.50
N TYR A 103 3.96 -10.89 -10.20
CA TYR A 103 4.38 -12.25 -10.54
C TYR A 103 5.69 -12.25 -11.35
N ALA A 104 5.80 -11.41 -12.39
CA ALA A 104 7.01 -11.33 -13.21
C ALA A 104 8.23 -10.89 -12.39
N ALA A 105 8.08 -9.91 -11.49
CA ALA A 105 9.13 -9.43 -10.61
C ALA A 105 9.62 -10.55 -9.67
N LEU A 106 8.71 -11.29 -9.04
CA LEU A 106 9.05 -12.42 -8.19
C LEU A 106 9.78 -13.52 -8.99
N ARG A 107 9.28 -13.89 -10.17
CA ARG A 107 9.94 -14.90 -11.03
C ARG A 107 11.35 -14.48 -11.46
N ALA A 108 11.54 -13.22 -11.80
CA ALA A 108 12.84 -12.67 -12.18
C ALA A 108 13.87 -12.73 -11.03
N HIS A 109 13.39 -12.82 -9.78
CA HIS A 109 14.21 -12.87 -8.57
C HIS A 109 14.26 -14.25 -7.91
N GLY A 110 13.93 -15.30 -8.65
CA GLY A 110 14.18 -16.69 -8.24
C GLY A 110 13.03 -17.40 -7.53
N TYR A 111 11.87 -16.76 -7.39
CA TYR A 111 10.68 -17.44 -6.87
C TYR A 111 10.17 -18.47 -7.88
N ALA A 112 9.74 -19.63 -7.39
CA ALA A 112 9.18 -20.69 -8.21
C ALA A 112 7.78 -20.34 -8.72
N ALA A 113 7.33 -21.01 -9.79
CA ALA A 113 6.01 -20.77 -10.39
C ALA A 113 4.86 -21.10 -9.44
N ASP A 114 5.10 -22.10 -8.60
CA ASP A 114 4.21 -22.69 -7.62
C ASP A 114 4.53 -22.24 -6.20
N HIS A 115 5.32 -21.16 -6.04
CA HIS A 115 5.58 -20.59 -4.73
C HIS A 115 4.25 -20.18 -4.09
N PRO A 116 3.87 -20.72 -2.92
CA PRO A 116 2.55 -20.52 -2.33
C PRO A 116 2.38 -19.16 -1.61
N ALA A 117 3.15 -18.15 -2.02
CA ALA A 117 3.52 -16.94 -1.25
C ALA A 117 4.49 -17.20 -0.09
#